data_AF-A0A9W9WSE6-F1
#
_entry.id   AF-A0A9W9WSE6-F1
#
_cell.length_a   1.000
_cell.length_b   1.000
_cell.length_c   1.000
_cell.angle_alpha   90.00
_cell.angle_beta   90.00
_cell.angle_gamma   90.00
#
_symmetry.space_group_name_H-M   'P 1'
#
loop_
_entity.id
_entity.type
_entity.pdbx_description
1 polymer ?
#
loop_
_entity_poly.entity_id
_entity_poly.type
_entity_poly.pdbx_seq_one_letter_code
_entity_poly.pdbx_strand_id
1 'polypeptide(L)'
;MANIVAIGEQKHLIDVGFGSNGPHRPIPLVHCFGFHNVGEQTGRLLYEPITQQTHRGGPLWQYEINHGNGAWIPAYCFAEVEFLPEAFTIINYYMIQSRESWFTFYVVCVPMLLDENREAIVGDLMLFNNTLKRRIRATSEVLQCFASEEERVVALQKQFNIHLSRVDQDCIRHTVSEIL
;
A
#
# COMPACT_ATOMS: atom_id res chain seq x y z
N MET A 1 0.54 -3.94 -7.69
CA MET A 1 1.66 -4.22 -8.64
C MET A 1 2.90 -4.38 -7.80
N ALA A 2 3.73 -5.37 -8.10
CA ALA A 2 5.02 -5.58 -7.45
C ALA A 2 6.09 -5.74 -8.55
N ASN A 3 7.30 -5.25 -8.29
CA ASN A 3 8.42 -5.40 -9.20
C ASN A 3 9.38 -6.47 -8.67
N ILE A 4 9.99 -7.23 -9.59
CA ILE A 4 11.08 -8.15 -9.27
C ILE A 4 12.34 -7.60 -9.95
N VAL A 5 13.35 -7.28 -9.15
CA VAL A 5 14.62 -6.71 -9.65
C VAL A 5 15.76 -7.67 -9.36
N ALA A 6 16.52 -8.03 -10.39
CA ALA A 6 17.72 -8.84 -10.25
C ALA A 6 18.96 -7.96 -10.05
N ILE A 7 19.74 -8.26 -9.02
CA ILE A 7 21.08 -7.66 -8.79
C ILE A 7 22.06 -8.83 -8.72
N GLY A 8 22.86 -8.98 -9.77
CA GLY A 8 23.62 -10.22 -9.99
C GLY A 8 22.67 -11.41 -10.14
N GLU A 9 22.89 -12.47 -9.38
CA GLU A 9 22.04 -13.67 -9.39
C GLU A 9 20.83 -13.57 -8.43
N GLN A 10 20.82 -12.60 -7.50
CA GLN A 10 19.75 -12.47 -6.50
C GLN A 10 18.60 -11.60 -7.02
N LYS A 11 17.39 -12.17 -7.01
CA LYS A 11 16.13 -11.44 -7.26
C LYS A 11 15.58 -10.83 -5.98
N HIS A 12 15.00 -9.64 -6.09
CA HIS A 12 14.39 -8.92 -4.97
C HIS A 12 12.98 -8.45 -5.32
N LEU A 13 12.05 -8.59 -4.39
CA LEU A 13 10.74 -7.99 -4.42
C LEU A 13 10.91 -6.51 -4.05
N ILE A 14 10.45 -5.66 -4.95
CA ILE A 14 10.39 -4.21 -4.78
C ILE A 14 8.92 -3.80 -4.93
N ASP A 15 8.29 -3.44 -3.82
CA ASP A 15 6.91 -2.96 -3.79
C ASP A 15 6.82 -1.65 -3.02
N VAL A 16 6.55 -0.58 -3.75
CA VAL A 16 6.37 0.78 -3.23
C VAL A 16 4.91 1.24 -3.31
N GLY A 17 3.99 0.34 -3.69
CA GLY A 17 2.60 0.66 -4.00
C GLY A 17 1.57 0.09 -3.02
N PHE A 18 1.97 -0.80 -2.09
CA PHE A 18 1.03 -1.43 -1.17
C PHE A 18 0.47 -0.52 -0.06
N GLY A 19 1.22 0.52 0.34
CA GLY A 19 0.88 1.39 1.47
C GLY A 19 1.46 0.91 2.80
N SER A 20 0.78 1.18 3.93
CA SER A 20 1.32 1.13 5.30
C SER A 20 1.96 -0.22 5.68
N ASN A 21 1.51 -1.32 5.08
CA ASN A 21 1.95 -2.68 5.39
C ASN A 21 2.85 -3.28 4.30
N GLY A 22 3.23 -2.50 3.29
CA GLY A 22 4.15 -2.93 2.25
C GLY A 22 5.57 -3.09 2.77
N PRO A 23 6.44 -3.82 2.05
CA PRO A 23 7.85 -3.91 2.40
C PRO A 23 8.53 -2.53 2.26
N HIS A 24 9.29 -2.12 3.29
CA HIS A 24 10.01 -0.83 3.29
C HIS A 24 11.44 -0.91 2.77
N ARG A 25 11.82 -2.07 2.25
CA ARG A 25 13.16 -2.36 1.72
C ARG A 25 13.06 -3.43 0.63
N PRO A 26 14.07 -3.56 -0.24
CA PRO A 26 14.17 -4.70 -1.14
C PRO A 26 14.17 -6.02 -0.36
N ILE A 27 13.28 -6.94 -0.72
CA ILE A 27 13.19 -8.25 -0.06
C ILE A 27 13.75 -9.32 -0.99
N PRO A 28 14.83 -10.04 -0.62
CA PRO A 28 15.33 -11.12 -1.46
C PRO A 28 14.26 -12.20 -1.64
N LEU A 29 14.05 -12.65 -2.87
CA LEU A 29 13.16 -13.77 -3.20
C LEU A 29 13.79 -15.08 -2.72
N VAL A 30 13.63 -15.33 -1.41
CA VAL A 30 14.11 -16.53 -0.73
C VAL A 30 12.95 -17.09 0.09
N HIS A 31 12.68 -18.38 -0.08
CA HIS A 31 11.62 -19.06 0.66
C HIS A 31 11.87 -18.99 2.17
N CYS A 32 10.82 -18.71 2.94
CA CYS A 32 10.87 -18.48 4.39
C CYS A 32 11.75 -17.30 4.83
N PHE A 33 12.05 -16.35 3.95
CA PHE A 33 12.80 -15.15 4.34
C PHE A 33 11.93 -14.22 5.19
N GLY A 34 12.25 -14.11 6.48
CA GLY A 34 11.63 -13.18 7.41
C GLY A 34 12.46 -11.90 7.57
N PHE A 35 11.79 -10.76 7.78
CA PHE A 35 12.44 -9.48 7.98
C PHE A 35 11.63 -8.56 8.90
N HIS A 36 12.34 -7.59 9.49
CA HIS A 36 11.72 -6.51 10.23
C HIS A 36 11.32 -5.37 9.28
N ASN A 37 10.10 -4.85 9.45
CA ASN A 37 9.62 -3.70 8.71
C ASN A 37 9.76 -2.43 9.55
N VAL A 38 8.74 -2.08 10.34
CA VAL A 38 8.72 -0.90 11.21
C VAL A 38 8.02 -1.21 12.54
N GLY A 39 8.53 -0.68 13.66
CA GLY A 39 7.96 -0.94 14.99
C GLY A 39 7.98 -2.43 15.31
N GLU A 40 6.85 -3.01 15.69
CA GLU A 40 6.75 -4.47 15.93
C GLU A 40 6.37 -5.25 14.66
N GLN A 41 6.20 -4.57 13.52
CA GLN A 41 5.81 -5.23 12.29
C GLN A 41 6.98 -6.00 11.67
N THR A 42 6.72 -7.26 11.34
CA THR A 42 7.60 -8.11 10.55
C THR A 42 6.90 -8.58 9.28
N GLY A 43 7.68 -8.89 8.26
CA GLY A 43 7.21 -9.46 7.00
C GLY A 43 7.92 -10.77 6.71
N ARG A 44 7.32 -11.62 5.87
CA ARG A 44 8.01 -12.78 5.31
C ARG A 44 7.60 -13.08 3.87
N LEU A 45 8.47 -13.80 3.17
CA LEU A 45 8.16 -14.42 1.89
C LEU A 45 8.07 -15.93 2.01
N LEU A 46 6.97 -16.50 1.51
CA LEU A 46 6.82 -17.94 1.30
C LEU A 46 6.77 -18.22 -0.20
N TYR A 47 7.16 -19.43 -0.59
CA TYR A 47 7.10 -19.89 -1.98
C TYR A 47 6.44 -21.26 -2.01
N GLU A 48 5.11 -21.25 -1.99
CA GLU A 48 4.26 -22.42 -1.75
C GLU A 48 2.95 -22.28 -2.54
N PRO A 49 2.22 -23.38 -2.78
CA PRO A 49 0.86 -23.30 -3.31
C PRO A 49 -0.08 -22.51 -2.38
N ILE A 50 -1.03 -21.78 -2.96
CA ILE A 50 -2.09 -21.08 -2.20
C ILE A 50 -3.39 -21.88 -2.25
N THR A 51 -4.24 -21.72 -1.23
CA THR A 51 -5.51 -22.47 -1.12
C THR A 51 -6.50 -22.18 -2.25
N GLN A 52 -6.42 -21.00 -2.86
CA GLN A 52 -7.28 -20.57 -3.96
C GLN A 52 -6.91 -21.18 -5.33
N GLN A 53 -5.75 -21.83 -5.46
CA GLN A 53 -5.35 -22.46 -6.72
C GLN A 53 -6.24 -23.69 -7.01
N THR A 54 -6.99 -23.65 -8.11
CA THR A 54 -7.86 -24.75 -8.55
C THR A 54 -7.10 -25.82 -9.35
N HIS A 55 -5.99 -25.45 -9.97
CA HIS A 55 -5.06 -26.36 -10.66
C HIS A 55 -3.73 -26.36 -9.91
N ARG A 56 -2.98 -27.48 -9.93
CA ARG A 56 -1.63 -27.59 -9.32
C ARG A 56 -0.59 -26.80 -10.15
N GLY A 57 -0.77 -25.48 -10.26
CA GLY A 57 0.03 -24.57 -11.07
C GLY A 57 1.40 -24.18 -10.49
N GLY A 58 1.94 -25.00 -9.58
CA GLY A 58 3.21 -24.72 -8.90
C GLY A 58 3.08 -23.67 -7.78
N PRO A 59 4.17 -23.47 -7.02
CA PRO A 59 4.23 -22.50 -5.93
C PRO A 59 4.12 -21.05 -6.44
N LEU A 60 3.51 -20.19 -5.62
CA LEU A 60 3.50 -18.73 -5.80
C LEU A 60 4.28 -18.09 -4.66
N TRP A 61 4.87 -16.93 -4.92
CA TRP A 61 5.41 -16.10 -3.85
C TRP A 61 4.25 -15.50 -3.06
N GLN A 62 4.32 -15.58 -1.73
CA GLN A 62 3.32 -15.03 -0.82
C GLN A 62 4.02 -14.05 0.11
N TYR A 63 3.53 -12.81 0.11
CA TYR A 63 3.94 -11.81 1.09
C TYR A 63 2.97 -11.82 2.26
N GLU A 64 3.50 -12.03 3.46
CA GLU A 64 2.72 -12.05 4.69
C GLU A 64 3.30 -11.08 5.71
N ILE A 65 2.41 -10.53 6.54
CA ILE A 65 2.74 -9.56 7.59
C ILE A 65 2.36 -10.07 8.97
N ASN A 66 3.10 -9.65 9.97
CA ASN A 66 2.80 -9.89 11.38
C ASN A 66 3.01 -8.59 12.16
N HIS A 67 2.12 -8.27 13.10
CA HIS A 67 2.16 -7.04 13.90
C HIS A 67 2.77 -7.22 15.30
N GLY A 68 3.54 -8.30 15.53
CA GLY A 68 4.33 -8.56 16.74
C GLY A 68 3.73 -9.57 17.72
N ASN A 69 2.41 -9.76 17.71
CA ASN A 69 1.71 -10.61 18.69
C ASN A 69 0.56 -11.44 18.09
N GLY A 70 0.55 -11.62 16.77
CA GLY A 70 -0.57 -12.24 16.05
C GLY A 70 -0.17 -13.41 15.16
N ALA A 71 -1.17 -13.95 14.47
CA ALA A 71 -0.94 -14.85 13.33
C ALA A 71 -0.34 -14.06 12.15
N TRP A 72 0.34 -14.78 11.26
CA TRP A 72 0.71 -14.23 9.96
C TRP A 72 -0.54 -13.94 9.15
N ILE A 73 -0.60 -12.75 8.57
CA ILE A 73 -1.71 -12.28 7.75
C ILE A 73 -1.23 -12.27 6.30
N PRO A 74 -1.88 -13.02 5.39
CA PRO A 74 -1.55 -12.95 3.98
C PRO A 74 -1.92 -11.57 3.43
N ALA A 75 -0.95 -10.90 2.80
CA ALA A 75 -1.14 -9.59 2.19
C ALA A 75 -1.46 -9.73 0.69
N TYR A 76 -0.59 -10.42 -0.05
CA TYR A 76 -0.81 -10.76 -1.46
C TYR A 76 0.10 -11.91 -1.91
N CYS A 77 -0.17 -12.43 -3.11
CA CYS A 77 0.70 -13.37 -3.79
C CYS A 77 1.06 -12.90 -5.20
N PHE A 78 2.15 -13.42 -5.76
CA PHE A 78 2.60 -13.11 -7.11
C PHE A 78 3.38 -14.28 -7.73
N ALA A 79 3.39 -14.32 -9.06
CA ALA A 79 4.23 -15.22 -9.84
C ALA A 79 5.42 -14.43 -10.44
N GLU A 80 6.46 -15.13 -10.89
CA GLU A 80 7.57 -14.53 -11.63
C GLU A 80 7.28 -14.41 -13.14
N VAL A 81 6.02 -14.17 -13.49
CA VAL A 81 5.61 -13.95 -14.87
C VAL A 81 5.76 -12.47 -15.19
N GLU A 82 6.35 -12.16 -16.34
CA GLU A 82 6.47 -10.79 -16.83
C GLU A 82 5.09 -10.25 -17.26
N PHE A 83 4.75 -9.05 -16.76
CA PHE A 83 3.57 -8.32 -17.17
C PHE A 83 3.99 -7.20 -18.11
N LEU A 84 3.40 -7.18 -19.30
CA LEU A 84 3.55 -6.09 -20.26
C LEU A 84 2.68 -4.88 -19.84
N PRO A 85 3.00 -3.66 -20.30
CA PRO A 85 2.20 -2.46 -20.02
C PRO A 85 0.70 -2.63 -20.27
N GLU A 86 0.30 -3.39 -21.29
CA GLU A 86 -1.09 -3.67 -21.64
C GLU A 86 -1.81 -4.47 -20.55
N ALA A 87 -1.12 -5.41 -19.91
CA ALA A 87 -1.68 -6.16 -18.79
C ALA A 87 -1.98 -5.22 -17.61
N PHE A 88 -1.11 -4.24 -17.37
CA PHE A 88 -1.35 -3.22 -16.34
C PHE A 88 -2.48 -2.26 -16.69
N THR A 89 -2.68 -1.94 -17.97
CA THR A 89 -3.83 -1.14 -18.41
C THR A 89 -5.16 -1.83 -18.05
N ILE A 90 -5.26 -3.14 -18.29
CA ILE A 90 -6.47 -3.92 -17.95
C ILE A 90 -6.69 -3.96 -16.43
N ILE A 91 -5.63 -4.23 -15.67
CA ILE A 91 -5.71 -4.24 -14.21
C ILE A 91 -6.13 -2.87 -13.68
N ASN A 92 -5.46 -1.80 -14.14
CA ASN A 92 -5.76 -0.43 -13.72
C ASN A 92 -7.20 -0.04 -14.07
N TYR A 93 -7.69 -0.41 -15.26
CA TYR A 93 -9.08 -0.18 -15.65
C TYR A 93 -10.06 -0.80 -14.65
N TYR A 94 -9.88 -2.06 -14.26
CA TYR A 94 -10.72 -2.67 -13.22
C TYR A 94 -10.62 -1.92 -11.90
N MET A 95 -9.40 -1.57 -11.47
CA MET A 95 -9.18 -0.88 -10.19
C MET A 95 -9.83 0.50 -10.12
N ILE A 96 -9.93 1.24 -11.24
CA ILE A 96 -10.49 2.61 -11.25
C ILE A 96 -11.93 2.70 -11.76
N GLN A 97 -12.49 1.63 -12.36
CA GLN A 97 -13.87 1.65 -12.89
C GLN A 97 -14.82 0.65 -12.21
N SER A 98 -14.30 -0.44 -11.62
CA SER A 98 -15.17 -1.46 -11.04
C SER A 98 -15.83 -0.96 -9.76
N ARG A 99 -17.14 -1.21 -9.63
CA ARG A 99 -17.90 -0.98 -8.39
C ARG A 99 -17.55 -1.96 -7.26
N GLU A 100 -16.76 -2.98 -7.56
CA GLU A 100 -16.19 -3.88 -6.54
C GLU A 100 -14.84 -3.37 -6.04
N SER A 101 -14.21 -2.43 -6.76
CA SER A 101 -12.98 -1.81 -6.32
C SER A 101 -13.28 -0.67 -5.35
N TRP A 102 -12.80 -0.82 -4.12
CA TRP A 102 -12.95 0.18 -3.07
C TRP A 102 -12.25 1.51 -3.40
N PHE A 103 -11.25 1.51 -4.28
CA PHE A 103 -10.59 2.72 -4.80
C PHE A 103 -11.51 3.64 -5.61
N THR A 104 -12.71 3.18 -6.00
CA THR A 104 -13.71 4.02 -6.68
C THR A 104 -14.62 4.77 -5.71
N PHE A 105 -14.58 4.45 -4.42
CA PHE A 105 -15.46 5.05 -3.40
C PHE A 105 -14.69 5.75 -2.27
N TYR A 106 -13.43 5.36 -2.06
CA TYR A 106 -12.65 5.81 -0.93
C TYR A 106 -11.39 6.55 -1.36
N VAL A 107 -11.07 7.61 -0.63
CA VAL A 107 -9.85 8.40 -0.83
C VAL A 107 -8.81 7.91 0.16
N VAL A 108 -7.64 7.52 -0.35
CA VAL A 108 -6.54 7.01 0.47
C VAL A 108 -5.22 7.64 0.07
N CYS A 109 -4.43 8.07 1.06
CA CYS A 109 -3.06 8.52 0.86
C CYS A 109 -2.18 7.99 1.99
N VAL A 110 -1.03 7.40 1.66
CA VAL A 110 -0.15 6.74 2.65
C VAL A 110 1.35 7.00 2.38
N PRO A 111 1.87 8.19 2.69
CA PRO A 111 3.31 8.42 2.75
C PRO A 111 3.92 7.79 3.99
N MET A 112 5.12 7.25 3.82
CA MET A 112 5.95 6.80 4.93
C MET A 112 6.60 8.00 5.62
N LEU A 113 6.73 7.92 6.94
CA LEU A 113 7.40 8.91 7.77
C LEU A 113 8.83 8.45 8.06
N LEU A 114 9.79 9.34 7.81
CA LEU A 114 11.20 9.12 8.16
C LEU A 114 11.51 9.69 9.55
N ASP A 115 12.57 9.18 10.17
CA ASP A 115 13.17 9.81 11.33
C ASP A 115 13.80 11.18 11.01
N GLU A 116 14.25 11.89 12.05
CA GLU A 116 14.81 13.24 11.92
C GLU A 116 16.05 13.28 11.00
N ASN A 117 16.84 12.20 11.02
CA ASN A 117 18.05 12.06 10.20
C ASN A 117 17.76 11.60 8.76
N ARG A 118 16.52 11.21 8.46
CA ARG A 118 16.08 10.66 7.16
C ARG A 118 16.77 9.35 6.76
N GLU A 119 17.11 8.53 7.74
CA GLU A 119 17.81 7.26 7.55
C GLU A 119 16.87 6.05 7.65
N ALA A 120 15.81 6.16 8.45
CA ALA A 120 14.90 5.04 8.71
C ALA A 120 13.42 5.46 8.64
N ILE A 121 12.58 4.55 8.13
CA ILE A 121 11.13 4.67 8.22
C ILE A 121 10.71 4.36 9.66
N VAL A 122 9.96 5.28 10.28
CA VAL A 122 9.50 5.17 11.66
C VAL A 122 7.98 5.00 11.78
N GLY A 123 7.27 5.16 10.65
CA GLY A 123 5.83 5.11 10.62
C GLY A 123 5.23 5.56 9.30
N ASP A 124 3.97 5.95 9.33
CA ASP A 124 3.23 6.46 8.17
C ASP A 124 2.19 7.50 8.61
N LEU A 125 1.86 8.36 7.65
CA LEU A 125 0.66 9.20 7.73
C LEU A 125 -0.37 8.57 6.80
N MET A 126 -1.60 8.36 7.29
CA MET A 126 -2.68 7.77 6.51
C MET A 126 -3.85 8.73 6.47
N LEU A 127 -4.17 9.24 5.29
CA LEU A 127 -5.50 9.79 5.02
C LEU A 127 -6.37 8.65 4.52
N PHE A 128 -7.50 8.44 5.17
CA PHE A 128 -8.54 7.52 4.71
C PHE A 128 -9.89 8.21 4.83
N ASN A 129 -10.52 8.47 3.69
CA ASN A 129 -11.73 9.26 3.54
C ASN A 129 -11.63 10.63 4.21
N ASN A 130 -12.31 10.79 5.34
CA ASN A 130 -12.36 12.03 6.10
C ASN A 130 -11.41 12.05 7.30
N THR A 131 -10.58 11.02 7.50
CA THR A 131 -9.73 10.91 8.69
C THR A 131 -8.26 10.91 8.32
N LEU A 132 -7.48 11.75 9.00
CA LEU A 132 -6.02 11.76 8.97
C LEU A 132 -5.48 11.11 10.24
N LYS A 133 -4.71 10.03 10.09
CA LYS A 133 -4.08 9.30 11.18
C LYS A 133 -2.58 9.29 11.01
N ARG A 134 -1.86 9.35 12.12
CA ARG A 134 -0.42 9.15 12.16
C ARG A 134 -0.13 7.89 12.95
N ARG A 135 0.67 7.01 12.36
CA ARG A 135 1.22 5.84 13.05
C ARG A 135 2.72 6.03 13.18
N ILE A 136 3.24 5.93 14.40
CA ILE A 136 4.68 5.86 14.68
C ILE A 136 4.91 4.60 15.50
N ARG A 137 5.69 3.67 14.96
CA ARG A 137 5.91 2.34 15.55
C ARG A 137 4.58 1.66 15.92
N ALA A 138 4.34 1.40 17.22
CA ALA A 138 3.13 0.74 17.71
C ALA A 138 1.98 1.72 18.05
N THR A 139 2.22 3.02 18.01
CA THR A 139 1.24 4.03 18.42
C THR A 139 0.56 4.62 17.19
N SER A 140 -0.78 4.66 17.22
CA SER A 140 -1.61 5.30 16.22
C SER A 140 -2.47 6.37 16.87
N GLU A 141 -2.54 7.54 16.25
CA GLU A 141 -3.35 8.67 16.69
C GLU A 141 -4.11 9.28 15.51
N VAL A 142 -5.31 9.80 15.78
CA VAL A 142 -6.07 10.60 14.82
C VAL A 142 -5.61 12.05 14.95
N LEU A 143 -5.05 12.60 13.89
CA LEU A 143 -4.61 14.00 13.86
C LEU A 143 -5.74 14.96 13.51
N GLN A 144 -6.63 14.54 12.61
CA GLN A 144 -7.75 15.36 12.16
C GLN A 144 -8.88 14.49 11.60
N CYS A 145 -10.11 14.92 11.85
CA CYS A 145 -11.29 14.48 11.10
C CYS A 145 -11.80 15.70 10.30
N PHE A 146 -11.92 15.56 8.99
CA PHE A 146 -12.37 16.62 8.09
C PHE A 146 -13.89 16.70 8.12
N ALA A 147 -14.41 17.90 8.35
CA ALA A 147 -15.85 18.18 8.32
C ALA A 147 -16.33 18.67 6.95
N SER A 148 -15.42 18.93 6.01
CA SER A 148 -15.74 19.38 4.65
C SER A 148 -14.67 18.94 3.65
N GLU A 149 -15.00 18.95 2.36
CA GLU A 149 -14.03 18.69 1.30
C GLU A 149 -12.93 19.75 1.27
N GLU A 150 -13.26 21.01 1.52
CA GLU A 150 -12.29 22.11 1.56
C GLU A 150 -11.19 21.86 2.61
N GLU A 151 -11.55 21.36 3.79
CA GLU A 151 -10.56 20.98 4.82
C GLU A 151 -9.67 19.84 4.34
N ARG A 152 -10.25 18.83 3.67
CA ARG A 152 -9.49 17.70 3.14
C ARG A 152 -8.53 18.13 2.04
N VAL A 153 -8.95 19.01 1.13
CA VAL A 153 -8.10 19.57 0.07
C VAL A 153 -6.90 20.33 0.67
N VAL A 154 -7.13 21.13 1.71
CA VAL A 154 -6.06 21.83 2.42
C VAL A 154 -5.07 20.84 3.05
N ALA A 155 -5.58 19.72 3.60
CA ALA A 155 -4.72 18.68 4.15
C ALA A 155 -3.94 17.91 3.07
N LEU A 156 -4.56 17.58 1.93
CA LEU A 156 -3.89 17.00 0.76
C LEU A 156 -2.67 17.83 0.35
N GLN A 157 -2.83 19.15 0.29
CA GLN A 157 -1.74 20.06 -0.01
C GLN A 157 -0.65 20.04 1.07
N LYS A 158 -1.03 20.29 2.33
CA LYS A 158 -0.06 20.49 3.43
C LYS A 158 0.70 19.23 3.81
N GLN A 159 0.02 18.08 3.81
CA GLN A 159 0.55 16.83 4.36
C GLN A 159 1.11 15.91 3.29
N PHE A 160 0.60 15.99 2.05
CA PHE A 160 0.94 15.06 0.97
C PHE A 160 1.55 15.75 -0.25
N ASN A 161 1.66 17.09 -0.24
CA ASN A 161 2.12 17.90 -1.36
C ASN A 161 1.26 17.72 -2.63
N ILE A 162 -0.01 17.32 -2.46
CA ILE A 162 -0.97 17.12 -3.56
C ILE A 162 -1.76 18.41 -3.74
N HIS A 163 -1.55 19.07 -4.88
CA HIS A 163 -2.20 20.33 -5.22
C HIS A 163 -3.33 20.07 -6.21
N LEU A 164 -4.57 20.33 -5.80
CA LEU A 164 -5.74 20.20 -6.66
C LEU A 164 -6.11 21.58 -7.23
N SER A 165 -6.20 21.68 -8.55
CA SER A 165 -6.68 22.89 -9.20
C SER A 165 -8.16 23.13 -8.85
N ARG A 166 -8.67 24.33 -9.13
CA ARG A 166 -10.09 24.61 -8.92
C ARG A 166 -10.99 23.65 -9.70
N VAL A 167 -10.59 23.33 -10.95
CA VAL A 167 -11.31 22.39 -11.81
C VAL A 167 -11.33 20.99 -11.19
N ASP A 168 -10.20 20.50 -10.68
CA ASP A 168 -10.13 19.18 -10.04
C ASP A 168 -10.99 19.13 -8.77
N GLN A 169 -11.00 20.21 -7.97
CA GLN A 169 -11.86 20.31 -6.79
C GLN A 169 -13.35 20.31 -7.17
N ASP A 170 -13.72 21.03 -8.22
CA ASP A 170 -15.10 21.06 -8.70
C ASP A 170 -15.54 19.68 -9.24
N CYS A 171 -14.61 18.84 -9.74
CA CYS A 171 -14.88 17.44 -10.12
C CYS A 171 -15.14 16.49 -8.95
N ILE A 172 -14.79 16.87 -7.71
CA ILE A 172 -15.10 16.07 -6.51
C ILE A 172 -16.56 16.26 -6.10
N ARG A 173 -17.16 17.41 -6.43
CA ARG A 173 -18.51 17.76 -6.00
C ARG A 173 -19.54 16.78 -6.53
N HIS A 174 -20.49 16.41 -5.67
CA HIS A 174 -21.55 15.43 -5.94
C HIS A 174 -21.06 14.02 -6.27
N THR A 175 -19.77 13.72 -6.03
CA THR A 175 -19.26 12.36 -6.07
C THR A 175 -19.56 11.63 -4.77
N VAL A 176 -19.52 10.30 -4.82
CA VAL A 176 -19.68 9.45 -3.62
C VAL A 176 -18.61 9.67 -2.55
N SER A 177 -17.45 10.21 -2.95
CA SER A 177 -16.31 10.46 -2.06
C SER A 177 -16.30 11.85 -1.43
N GLU A 178 -17.18 12.77 -1.86
CA GLU A 178 -17.25 14.14 -1.33
C GLU A 178 -17.59 14.13 0.16
N ILE A 179 -16.90 14.98 0.93
CA ILE A 179 -17.28 15.29 2.31
C ILE A 179 -18.19 16.52 2.30
N LEU A 180 -19.46 16.30 2.69
CA LEU A 180 -20.51 17.32 2.76
C LEU A 180 -20.35 18.27 3.95
#